data_AF-A0A7X6DN63-F1
#
_entry.id   AF-A0A7X6DN63-F1
#
_cell.length_a   1.000
_cell.length_b   1.000
_cell.length_c   1.000
_cell.angle_alpha   90.00
_cell.angle_beta   90.00
_cell.angle_gamma   90.00
#
_symmetry.space_group_name_H-M   'P 1'
#
loop_
_entity.id
_entity.type
_entity.pdbx_description
1 polymer ?
#
loop_
_entity_poly.entity_id
_entity_poly.type
_entity_poly.pdbx_seq_one_letter_code
_entity_poly.pdbx_strand_id
1 'polypeptide(L)'
;MRYIVFCDDSFFYQVLKSHREAGSAWLFVVQEPELADWLQKKKVPVIQGPFSAQATYQRAKIGREDRVIIALSKTKLFSPILRLLSKEKVRPSLLLSRNKEAVDLGSPDLKVVSCTDLLSSPLFWELRAISLREKTREIHRILGEAERVLILVQDDPDPDAIASALALRTLLGRNKLTAPIASFGVVDRPENMAMLKHLEIEVDRIDAKRLSGYDRICFVDTQPSRFPVKFPRIDVVIDHHPEEKGYHAAYREIRSNQGATSTVMTEYLRAEDVKISHRLATALLYGIGTDTAFLERGTHPGDVEAFSFLYPLANHGLIRQIERPEFPQEEAGFVQKAIRRWRIEHRLLVSHLGQVPRQDIVPRLADFFTQVEGIDWSVLSGIVGGNLIVSARNMGKSGNAGSLMKEAFGSYGRAGGHRFMAKAVMPLKGFREVFGRADERFVRDLIFDRLADLLQREAVAV
;
A
#
# COMPACT_ATOMS: atom_id res chain seq x y z
N MET A 1 -37.78 12.33 -20.49
CA MET A 1 -38.04 10.91 -20.15
C MET A 1 -38.99 10.85 -18.96
N ARG A 2 -39.91 9.88 -18.90
CA ARG A 2 -40.91 9.77 -17.82
C ARG A 2 -40.71 8.48 -17.02
N TYR A 3 -40.71 8.61 -15.70
CA TYR A 3 -40.59 7.51 -14.75
C TYR A 3 -41.91 7.26 -14.05
N ILE A 4 -42.35 6.00 -14.02
CA ILE A 4 -43.49 5.54 -13.25
C ILE A 4 -42.97 4.67 -12.12
N VAL A 5 -43.18 5.09 -10.87
CA VAL A 5 -42.66 4.40 -9.70
C VAL A 5 -43.79 3.80 -8.89
N PHE A 6 -43.91 2.48 -8.91
CA PHE A 6 -44.79 1.77 -7.98
C PHE A 6 -44.12 1.72 -6.61
N CYS A 7 -44.79 2.20 -5.57
CA CYS A 7 -44.22 2.40 -4.26
C CYS A 7 -45.22 2.12 -3.14
N ASP A 8 -44.84 1.32 -2.15
CA ASP A 8 -45.67 1.01 -0.97
C ASP A 8 -45.10 1.57 0.34
N ASP A 9 -43.92 2.19 0.30
CA ASP A 9 -43.23 2.69 1.48
C ASP A 9 -42.45 3.98 1.18
N SER A 10 -42.62 4.98 2.04
CA SER A 10 -41.93 6.26 1.95
C SER A 10 -40.40 6.15 1.90
N PHE A 11 -39.81 5.07 2.42
CA PHE A 11 -38.38 4.80 2.36
C PHE A 11 -37.86 4.74 0.91
N PHE A 12 -38.55 4.06 0.00
CA PHE A 12 -38.12 3.99 -1.40
C PHE A 12 -38.17 5.35 -2.09
N TYR A 13 -39.13 6.19 -1.73
CA TYR A 13 -39.14 7.57 -2.19
C TYR A 13 -37.87 8.32 -1.72
N GLN A 14 -37.43 8.13 -0.47
CA GLN A 14 -36.21 8.77 0.04
C GLN A 14 -34.95 8.29 -0.68
N VAL A 15 -34.87 7.00 -1.02
CA VAL A 15 -33.75 6.44 -1.80
C VAL A 15 -33.73 6.98 -3.23
N LEU A 16 -34.90 7.06 -3.87
CA LEU A 16 -35.01 7.44 -5.29
C LEU A 16 -34.99 8.96 -5.53
N LYS A 17 -35.43 9.79 -4.57
CA LYS A 17 -35.53 11.25 -4.78
C LYS A 17 -34.18 11.89 -5.12
N SER A 18 -33.08 11.36 -4.57
CA SER A 18 -31.72 11.90 -4.76
C SER A 18 -31.16 11.60 -6.15
N HIS A 19 -31.81 10.70 -6.91
CA HIS A 19 -31.39 10.24 -8.23
C HIS A 19 -32.35 10.69 -9.33
N ARG A 20 -33.18 11.71 -9.07
CA ARG A 20 -34.06 12.29 -10.08
C ARG A 20 -33.24 13.08 -11.08
N GLU A 21 -33.07 12.54 -12.28
CA GLU A 21 -32.44 13.25 -13.40
C GLU A 21 -33.16 14.58 -13.68
N ALA A 22 -32.38 15.65 -13.89
CA ALA A 22 -32.92 16.96 -14.27
C ALA A 22 -33.73 16.85 -15.58
N GLY A 23 -34.96 17.38 -15.59
CA GLY A 23 -35.85 17.35 -16.75
C GLY A 23 -36.66 16.04 -16.92
N SER A 24 -36.49 15.05 -16.04
CA SER A 24 -37.30 13.83 -16.04
C SER A 24 -38.59 14.01 -15.21
N ALA A 25 -39.73 13.57 -15.75
CA ALA A 25 -41.03 13.60 -15.05
C ALA A 25 -41.23 12.31 -14.25
N TRP A 26 -41.51 12.43 -12.94
CA TRP A 26 -41.70 11.28 -12.06
C TRP A 26 -43.14 11.24 -11.54
N LEU A 27 -43.82 10.11 -11.76
CA LEU A 27 -45.15 9.83 -11.23
C LEU A 27 -45.08 8.62 -10.30
N PHE A 28 -45.54 8.78 -9.07
CA PHE A 28 -45.64 7.69 -8.10
C PHE A 28 -47.03 7.05 -8.19
N VAL A 29 -47.07 5.72 -8.20
CA VAL A 29 -48.30 4.94 -8.10
C VAL A 29 -48.25 4.23 -6.76
N VAL A 30 -49.22 4.50 -5.89
CA VAL A 30 -49.25 3.98 -4.52
C VAL A 30 -50.63 3.39 -4.20
N GLN A 31 -50.67 2.35 -3.38
CA GLN A 31 -51.94 1.74 -2.95
C GLN A 31 -52.46 2.34 -1.65
N GLU A 32 -51.57 2.63 -0.69
CA GLU A 32 -51.93 3.11 0.64
C GLU A 32 -52.31 4.61 0.60
N PRO A 33 -53.51 5.00 1.06
CA PRO A 33 -53.97 6.40 1.08
C PRO A 33 -53.01 7.33 1.84
N GLU A 34 -52.50 6.88 2.99
CA GLU A 34 -51.61 7.67 3.83
C GLU A 34 -50.32 8.06 3.12
N LEU A 35 -49.73 7.15 2.33
CA LEU A 35 -48.54 7.42 1.54
C LEU A 35 -48.85 8.38 0.38
N ALA A 36 -50.03 8.26 -0.24
CA ALA A 36 -50.46 9.20 -1.27
C ALA A 36 -50.57 10.63 -0.72
N ASP A 37 -51.25 10.80 0.40
CA ASP A 37 -51.41 12.10 1.07
C ASP A 37 -50.05 12.68 1.46
N TRP A 38 -49.15 11.84 1.98
CA TRP A 38 -47.79 12.24 2.33
C TRP A 38 -46.99 12.75 1.12
N LEU A 39 -47.10 12.06 -0.04
CA LEU A 39 -46.47 12.47 -1.30
C LEU A 39 -47.09 13.76 -1.87
N GLN A 40 -48.42 13.90 -1.81
CA GLN A 40 -49.12 15.11 -2.26
C GLN A 40 -48.70 16.34 -1.46
N LYS A 41 -48.59 16.22 -0.13
CA LYS A 41 -48.08 17.31 0.74
C LYS A 41 -46.67 17.76 0.34
N LYS A 42 -45.87 16.86 -0.23
CA LYS A 42 -44.52 17.15 -0.78
C LYS A 42 -44.53 17.61 -2.24
N LYS A 43 -45.71 17.88 -2.81
CA LYS A 43 -45.90 18.26 -4.22
C LYS A 43 -45.33 17.22 -5.20
N VAL A 44 -45.35 15.95 -4.82
CA VAL A 44 -44.91 14.85 -5.69
C VAL A 44 -46.11 14.35 -6.48
N PRO A 45 -46.04 14.28 -7.83
CA PRO A 45 -47.12 13.69 -8.63
C PRO A 45 -47.38 12.26 -8.19
N VAL A 46 -48.62 11.96 -7.80
CA VAL A 46 -49.01 10.65 -7.28
C VAL A 46 -50.40 10.25 -7.74
N ILE A 47 -50.55 8.97 -8.05
CA ILE A 47 -51.83 8.30 -8.30
C ILE A 47 -52.03 7.24 -7.24
N GLN A 48 -53.14 7.38 -6.52
CA GLN A 48 -53.56 6.41 -5.54
C GLN A 48 -54.56 5.42 -6.16
N GLY A 49 -54.32 4.13 -5.97
CA GLY A 49 -55.19 3.05 -6.40
C GLY A 49 -54.57 1.66 -6.17
N PRO A 50 -55.38 0.58 -6.09
CA PRO A 50 -54.86 -0.77 -5.92
C PRO A 50 -53.92 -1.16 -7.05
N PHE A 51 -52.80 -1.80 -6.72
CA PHE A 51 -51.83 -2.28 -7.71
C PHE A 51 -52.36 -3.41 -8.56
N SER A 52 -53.41 -4.11 -8.10
CA SER A 52 -54.12 -5.17 -8.82
C SER A 52 -55.26 -4.66 -9.72
N ALA A 53 -55.55 -3.35 -9.73
CA ALA A 53 -56.67 -2.78 -10.48
C ALA A 53 -56.21 -2.14 -11.79
N GLN A 54 -56.77 -2.60 -12.92
CA GLN A 54 -56.49 -2.07 -14.26
C GLN A 54 -56.71 -0.55 -14.38
N ALA A 55 -57.73 -0.02 -13.69
CA ALA A 55 -58.05 1.41 -13.68
C ALA A 55 -56.90 2.28 -13.16
N THR A 56 -56.05 1.76 -12.27
CA THR A 56 -54.87 2.47 -11.75
C THR A 56 -53.87 2.74 -12.87
N TYR A 57 -53.64 1.77 -13.75
CA TYR A 57 -52.68 1.86 -14.87
C TYR A 57 -53.20 2.79 -15.97
N GLN A 58 -54.50 2.72 -16.25
CA GLN A 58 -55.18 3.61 -17.20
C GLN A 58 -55.13 5.08 -16.73
N ARG A 59 -55.44 5.34 -15.45
CA ARG A 59 -55.29 6.69 -14.84
C ARG A 59 -53.85 7.18 -14.89
N ALA A 60 -52.89 6.29 -14.67
CA ALA A 60 -51.47 6.60 -14.77
C ALA A 60 -50.98 6.82 -16.20
N LYS A 61 -51.79 6.46 -17.22
CA LYS A 61 -51.44 6.60 -18.64
C LYS A 61 -50.04 6.03 -18.92
N ILE A 62 -49.82 4.78 -18.47
CA ILE A 62 -48.54 4.10 -18.61
C ILE A 62 -48.39 3.63 -20.06
N GLY A 63 -47.29 3.99 -20.71
CA GLY A 63 -46.98 3.64 -22.10
C GLY A 63 -45.62 2.94 -22.25
N ARG A 64 -45.31 2.52 -23.48
CA ARG A 64 -44.07 1.78 -23.78
C ARG A 64 -42.79 2.59 -23.61
N GLU A 65 -42.87 3.90 -23.73
CA GLU A 65 -41.74 4.82 -23.55
C GLU A 65 -41.49 5.17 -22.07
N ASP A 66 -42.38 4.75 -21.15
CA ASP A 66 -42.23 5.00 -19.73
C ASP A 66 -41.20 4.04 -19.10
N ARG A 67 -40.33 4.60 -18.25
CA ARG A 67 -39.38 3.83 -17.44
C ARG A 67 -40.07 3.43 -16.15
N VAL A 68 -40.46 2.16 -16.04
CA VAL A 68 -41.17 1.67 -14.85
C VAL A 68 -40.21 1.13 -13.80
N ILE A 69 -40.28 1.68 -12.59
CA ILE A 69 -39.57 1.19 -11.40
C ILE A 69 -40.59 0.60 -10.44
N ILE A 70 -40.37 -0.62 -9.96
CA ILE A 70 -41.21 -1.24 -8.95
C ILE A 70 -40.40 -1.32 -7.66
N ALA A 71 -40.73 -0.47 -6.68
CA ALA A 71 -39.98 -0.31 -5.44
C ALA A 71 -40.87 -0.63 -4.24
N LEU A 72 -40.84 -1.88 -3.76
CA LEU A 72 -41.80 -2.40 -2.80
C LEU A 72 -41.16 -3.11 -1.60
N SER A 73 -41.77 -2.91 -0.45
CA SER A 73 -41.47 -3.62 0.78
C SER A 73 -42.18 -4.97 0.79
N LYS A 74 -43.41 -5.01 0.30
CA LYS A 74 -44.27 -6.21 0.24
C LYS A 74 -44.04 -6.94 -1.09
N THR A 75 -43.18 -7.94 -1.10
CA THR A 75 -42.78 -8.69 -2.31
C THR A 75 -43.94 -9.39 -3.02
N LYS A 76 -44.98 -9.81 -2.29
CA LYS A 76 -46.22 -10.37 -2.84
C LYS A 76 -46.93 -9.45 -3.84
N LEU A 77 -46.66 -8.14 -3.80
CA LEU A 77 -47.24 -7.16 -4.72
C LEU A 77 -46.52 -7.05 -6.07
N PHE A 78 -45.33 -7.67 -6.23
CA PHE A 78 -44.63 -7.68 -7.51
C PHE A 78 -45.43 -8.40 -8.61
N SER A 79 -45.91 -9.62 -8.36
CA SER A 79 -46.59 -10.43 -9.39
C SER A 79 -47.87 -9.78 -9.95
N PRO A 80 -48.77 -9.18 -9.13
CA PRO A 80 -49.91 -8.42 -9.64
C PRO A 80 -49.51 -7.27 -10.56
N ILE A 81 -48.46 -6.52 -10.21
CA ILE A 81 -47.98 -5.37 -11.01
C ILE A 81 -47.43 -5.85 -12.34
N LEU A 82 -46.55 -6.84 -12.32
CA LEU A 82 -45.93 -7.39 -13.53
C LEU A 82 -46.97 -7.95 -14.51
N ARG A 83 -48.01 -8.62 -13.98
CA ARG A 83 -49.11 -9.13 -14.80
C ARG A 83 -49.84 -8.01 -15.53
N LEU A 84 -50.10 -6.87 -14.87
CA LEU A 84 -50.82 -5.74 -15.46
C LEU A 84 -49.93 -4.93 -16.41
N LEU A 85 -48.67 -4.70 -16.06
CA LEU A 85 -47.69 -4.08 -16.98
C LEU A 85 -47.52 -4.90 -18.27
N SER A 86 -47.49 -6.23 -18.17
CA SER A 86 -47.43 -7.13 -19.33
C SER A 86 -48.64 -6.96 -20.26
N LYS A 87 -49.86 -6.76 -19.72
CA LYS A 87 -51.05 -6.45 -20.53
C LYS A 87 -50.93 -5.13 -21.28
N GLU A 88 -50.30 -4.12 -20.67
CA GLU A 88 -49.97 -2.84 -21.30
C GLU A 88 -48.77 -2.92 -22.26
N LYS A 89 -48.15 -4.10 -22.39
CA LYS A 89 -46.92 -4.32 -23.16
C LYS A 89 -45.77 -3.42 -22.69
N VAL A 90 -45.73 -3.13 -21.39
CA VAL A 90 -44.69 -2.34 -20.72
C VAL A 90 -43.85 -3.27 -19.86
N ARG A 91 -42.51 -3.13 -19.94
CA ARG A 91 -41.59 -3.91 -19.11
C ARG A 91 -40.99 -3.03 -18.01
N PRO A 92 -40.91 -3.51 -16.76
CA PRO A 92 -40.18 -2.79 -15.72
C PRO A 92 -38.70 -2.71 -16.05
N SER A 93 -38.08 -1.58 -15.72
CA SER A 93 -36.65 -1.32 -15.90
C SER A 93 -35.84 -1.70 -14.66
N LEU A 94 -36.44 -1.64 -13.47
CA LEU A 94 -35.78 -1.92 -12.20
C LEU A 94 -36.79 -2.40 -11.17
N LEU A 95 -36.39 -3.41 -10.40
CA LEU A 95 -37.11 -3.86 -9.21
C LEU A 95 -36.26 -3.60 -7.97
N LEU A 96 -36.80 -2.81 -7.05
CA LEU A 96 -36.20 -2.53 -5.74
C LEU A 96 -37.02 -3.22 -4.65
N SER A 97 -36.37 -4.06 -3.87
CA SER A 97 -37.00 -4.75 -2.73
C SER A 97 -36.32 -4.36 -1.43
N ARG A 98 -37.02 -4.48 -0.31
CA ARG A 98 -36.41 -4.25 1.01
C ARG A 98 -35.33 -5.30 1.30
N ASN A 99 -35.67 -6.58 1.09
CA ASN A 99 -34.81 -7.73 1.33
C ASN A 99 -34.51 -8.48 0.01
N LYS A 100 -33.45 -9.28 0.03
CA LYS A 100 -33.07 -10.19 -1.05
C LYS A 100 -33.99 -11.41 -1.06
N GLU A 101 -35.26 -11.21 -1.39
CA GLU A 101 -36.17 -12.30 -1.68
C GLU A 101 -36.01 -12.71 -3.14
N ALA A 102 -35.89 -14.01 -3.39
CA ALA A 102 -35.88 -14.57 -4.74
C ALA A 102 -37.26 -14.33 -5.37
N VAL A 103 -37.38 -13.25 -6.13
CA VAL A 103 -38.55 -13.06 -6.99
C VAL A 103 -38.23 -13.78 -8.29
N ASP A 104 -38.73 -15.01 -8.45
CA ASP A 104 -38.68 -15.70 -9.73
C ASP A 104 -39.69 -15.05 -10.67
N LEU A 105 -39.16 -14.22 -11.57
CA LEU A 105 -39.96 -13.35 -12.44
C LEU A 105 -40.00 -13.82 -13.89
N GLY A 106 -39.38 -14.96 -14.22
CA GLY A 106 -39.37 -15.51 -15.58
C GLY A 106 -38.85 -14.54 -16.65
N SER A 107 -38.08 -13.53 -16.27
CA SER A 107 -37.48 -12.54 -17.18
C SER A 107 -36.00 -12.39 -16.87
N PRO A 108 -35.10 -12.99 -17.67
CA PRO A 108 -33.66 -12.95 -17.43
C PRO A 108 -33.06 -11.53 -17.47
N ASP A 109 -33.75 -10.57 -18.09
CA ASP A 109 -33.26 -9.19 -18.28
C ASP A 109 -33.67 -8.21 -17.16
N LEU A 110 -34.44 -8.64 -16.16
CA LEU A 110 -34.93 -7.74 -15.11
C LEU A 110 -33.94 -7.67 -13.94
N LYS A 111 -33.30 -6.50 -13.76
CA LYS A 111 -32.41 -6.26 -12.62
C LYS A 111 -33.21 -6.11 -11.32
N VAL A 112 -32.99 -7.05 -10.40
CA VAL A 112 -33.48 -7.00 -9.02
C VAL A 112 -32.37 -6.49 -8.11
N VAL A 113 -32.66 -5.46 -7.32
CA VAL A 113 -31.72 -4.88 -6.37
C VAL A 113 -32.39 -4.80 -5.01
N SER A 114 -31.76 -5.39 -3.99
CA SER A 114 -32.27 -5.26 -2.62
C SER A 114 -31.64 -4.06 -1.91
N CYS A 115 -32.43 -3.40 -1.06
CA CYS A 115 -31.93 -2.32 -0.20
C CYS A 115 -30.90 -2.84 0.81
N THR A 116 -31.02 -4.10 1.26
CA THR A 116 -29.98 -4.75 2.06
C THR A 116 -28.64 -4.78 1.32
N ASP A 117 -28.61 -5.22 0.05
CA ASP A 117 -27.36 -5.25 -0.73
C ASP A 117 -26.81 -3.82 -0.90
N LEU A 118 -27.67 -2.83 -1.18
CA LEU A 118 -27.26 -1.43 -1.36
C LEU A 118 -26.72 -0.75 -0.10
N LEU A 119 -27.30 -1.06 1.07
CA LEU A 119 -26.99 -0.39 2.33
C LEU A 119 -25.98 -1.14 3.20
N SER A 120 -25.79 -2.45 2.96
CA SER A 120 -24.91 -3.29 3.77
C SER A 120 -23.48 -2.75 3.83
N SER A 121 -22.85 -2.47 2.69
CA SER A 121 -21.46 -1.99 2.66
C SER A 121 -21.29 -0.59 3.28
N PRO A 122 -22.08 0.43 2.92
CA PRO A 122 -21.98 1.75 3.58
C PRO A 122 -22.23 1.68 5.09
N LEU A 123 -23.23 0.90 5.52
CA LEU A 123 -23.53 0.76 6.95
C LEU A 123 -22.42 0.01 7.70
N PHE A 124 -21.85 -1.04 7.10
CA PHE A 124 -20.71 -1.76 7.66
C PHE A 124 -19.52 -0.82 7.88
N TRP A 125 -19.24 0.06 6.91
CA TRP A 125 -18.21 1.10 7.07
C TRP A 125 -18.52 2.04 8.23
N GLU A 126 -19.75 2.57 8.34
CA GLU A 126 -20.11 3.49 9.44
C GLU A 126 -19.96 2.83 10.82
N LEU A 127 -20.38 1.57 10.95
CA LEU A 127 -20.20 0.80 12.19
C LEU A 127 -18.71 0.57 12.50
N ARG A 128 -17.92 0.24 11.49
CA ARG A 128 -16.46 0.10 11.63
C ARG A 128 -15.80 1.42 12.03
N ALA A 129 -16.22 2.53 11.43
CA ALA A 129 -15.71 3.87 11.73
C ALA A 129 -16.00 4.28 13.18
N ILE A 130 -17.15 3.90 13.76
CA ILE A 130 -17.43 4.12 15.19
C ILE A 130 -16.38 3.43 16.06
N SER A 131 -16.10 2.15 15.82
CA SER A 131 -15.09 1.40 16.59
C SER A 131 -13.68 1.99 16.40
N LEU A 132 -13.32 2.38 15.18
CA LEU A 132 -12.04 3.03 14.91
C LEU A 132 -11.92 4.36 15.65
N ARG A 133 -12.99 5.16 15.75
CA ARG A 133 -13.00 6.41 16.50
C ARG A 133 -12.78 6.21 17.99
N GLU A 134 -13.35 5.15 18.57
CA GLU A 134 -13.09 4.78 19.96
C GLU A 134 -11.62 4.42 20.19
N LYS A 135 -11.03 3.64 19.27
CA LYS A 135 -9.61 3.30 19.29
C LYS A 135 -8.72 4.53 19.12
N THR A 136 -9.08 5.46 18.25
CA THR A 136 -8.36 6.74 18.11
C THR A 136 -8.39 7.54 19.40
N ARG A 137 -9.54 7.63 20.08
CA ARG A 137 -9.64 8.30 21.39
C ARG A 137 -8.74 7.66 22.44
N GLU A 138 -8.61 6.33 22.42
CA GLU A 138 -7.67 5.63 23.31
C GLU A 138 -6.21 6.00 23.00
N ILE A 139 -5.83 6.01 21.72
CA ILE A 139 -4.50 6.46 21.27
C ILE A 139 -4.25 7.91 21.72
N HIS A 140 -5.21 8.82 21.54
CA HIS A 140 -5.09 10.20 22.03
C HIS A 140 -5.02 10.30 23.55
N ARG A 141 -5.74 9.47 24.30
CA ARG A 141 -5.64 9.43 25.77
C ARG A 141 -4.23 9.00 26.22
N ILE A 142 -3.62 8.05 25.51
CA ILE A 142 -2.27 7.57 25.83
C ILE A 142 -1.21 8.60 25.42
N LEU A 143 -1.34 9.22 24.25
CA LEU A 143 -0.29 10.04 23.64
C LEU A 143 -0.50 11.56 23.77
N GLY A 144 -1.69 12.01 24.13
CA GLY A 144 -2.12 13.42 24.01
C GLY A 144 -1.32 14.39 24.87
N GLU A 145 -1.08 14.04 26.14
CA GLU A 145 -0.39 14.91 27.12
C GLU A 145 1.13 14.95 26.94
N ALA A 146 1.70 14.13 26.06
CA ALA A 146 3.15 14.03 25.86
C ALA A 146 3.70 15.24 25.09
N GLU A 147 4.83 15.83 25.48
CA GLU A 147 5.44 16.87 24.67
C GLU A 147 6.15 16.27 23.45
N ARG A 148 6.83 15.13 23.64
CA ARG A 148 7.59 14.41 22.60
C ARG A 148 7.16 12.95 22.49
N VAL A 149 6.61 12.59 21.33
CA VAL A 149 6.20 11.22 20.97
C VAL A 149 7.17 10.67 19.94
N LEU A 150 7.97 9.67 20.27
CA LEU A 150 8.81 9.00 19.28
C LEU A 150 7.99 8.01 18.46
N ILE A 151 8.04 8.09 17.14
CA ILE A 151 7.46 7.09 16.24
C ILE A 151 8.61 6.26 15.67
N LEU A 152 8.77 5.03 16.17
CA LEU A 152 9.80 4.10 15.73
C LEU A 152 9.31 3.22 14.57
N VAL A 153 10.18 3.09 13.57
CA VAL A 153 10.07 2.15 12.44
C VAL A 153 11.26 1.19 12.46
N GLN A 154 11.26 0.16 11.60
CA GLN A 154 12.37 -0.79 11.46
C GLN A 154 13.70 -0.12 11.04
N ASP A 155 14.82 -0.84 11.15
CA ASP A 155 16.17 -0.30 10.95
C ASP A 155 16.41 0.26 9.54
N ASP A 156 15.98 -0.46 8.51
CA ASP A 156 15.93 -0.01 7.10
C ASP A 156 14.44 0.06 6.69
N PRO A 157 13.74 1.16 7.04
CA PRO A 157 12.31 1.26 6.86
C PRO A 157 11.93 1.27 5.39
N ASP A 158 10.92 0.46 5.08
CA ASP A 158 10.31 0.36 3.76
C ASP A 158 9.20 1.41 3.59
N PRO A 159 8.59 1.49 2.42
CA PRO A 159 7.55 2.48 2.16
C PRO A 159 6.33 2.35 3.08
N ASP A 160 5.96 1.13 3.51
CA ASP A 160 4.83 0.94 4.41
C ASP A 160 5.11 1.52 5.81
N ALA A 161 6.27 1.20 6.38
CA ALA A 161 6.69 1.76 7.65
C ALA A 161 6.79 3.30 7.62
N ILE A 162 7.40 3.86 6.57
CA ILE A 162 7.54 5.31 6.39
C ILE A 162 6.16 6.00 6.27
N ALA A 163 5.27 5.43 5.46
CA ALA A 163 3.93 5.98 5.24
C ALA A 163 3.06 5.88 6.49
N SER A 164 3.09 4.74 7.18
CA SER A 164 2.35 4.47 8.41
C SER A 164 2.79 5.39 9.55
N ALA A 165 4.10 5.67 9.67
CA ALA A 165 4.63 6.63 10.62
C ALA A 165 4.17 8.07 10.33
N LEU A 166 4.19 8.49 9.08
CA LEU A 166 3.66 9.79 8.66
C LEU A 166 2.15 9.90 8.95
N ALA A 167 1.40 8.81 8.71
CA ALA A 167 -0.02 8.74 8.97
C ALA A 167 -0.33 8.84 10.47
N LEU A 168 0.40 8.14 11.34
CA LEU A 168 0.20 8.22 12.79
C LEU A 168 0.50 9.64 13.29
N ARG A 169 1.59 10.26 12.82
CA ARG A 169 1.89 11.65 13.13
C ARG A 169 0.77 12.61 12.72
N THR A 170 0.18 12.36 11.55
CA THR A 170 -0.95 13.17 11.03
C THR A 170 -2.21 12.95 11.85
N LEU A 171 -2.53 11.70 12.21
CA LEU A 171 -3.67 11.35 13.06
C LEU A 171 -3.58 12.05 14.43
N LEU A 172 -2.37 12.15 14.99
CA LEU A 172 -2.12 12.85 16.25
C LEU A 172 -2.16 14.39 16.14
N GLY A 173 -2.26 14.95 14.93
CA GLY A 173 -2.19 16.39 14.70
C GLY A 173 -0.82 17.00 15.04
N ARG A 174 0.26 16.21 14.94
CA ARG A 174 1.61 16.60 15.37
C ARG A 174 2.53 16.94 14.21
N ASN A 175 3.61 17.66 14.51
CA ASN A 175 4.69 17.95 13.56
C ASN A 175 5.97 17.20 13.93
N LYS A 176 7.02 17.31 13.09
CA LYS A 176 8.29 16.60 13.27
C LYS A 176 9.04 16.90 14.57
N LEU A 177 8.84 18.08 15.17
CA LEU A 177 9.50 18.44 16.43
C LEU A 177 8.86 17.72 17.64
N THR A 178 7.53 17.59 17.61
CA THR A 178 6.73 16.96 18.69
C THR A 178 6.52 15.46 18.48
N ALA A 179 6.69 14.99 17.25
CA ALA A 179 6.57 13.59 16.86
C ALA A 179 7.57 13.23 15.74
N PRO A 180 8.88 13.12 16.05
CA PRO A 180 9.85 12.65 15.09
C PRO A 180 9.64 11.18 14.74
N ILE A 181 9.91 10.84 13.48
CA ILE A 181 9.94 9.46 12.98
C ILE A 181 11.41 9.04 13.01
N ALA A 182 11.73 7.87 13.55
CA ALA A 182 13.11 7.45 13.70
C ALA A 182 13.33 5.94 13.51
N SER A 183 14.55 5.56 13.14
CA SER A 183 15.05 4.19 13.09
C SER A 183 16.44 4.08 13.73
N PHE A 184 16.87 2.89 14.15
CA PHE A 184 18.25 2.67 14.62
C PHE A 184 19.24 2.52 13.45
N GLY A 185 18.74 2.09 12.29
CA GLY A 185 19.50 1.96 11.05
C GLY A 185 19.45 3.21 10.17
N VAL A 186 19.62 3.01 8.88
CA VAL A 186 19.59 4.04 7.84
C VAL A 186 18.75 3.54 6.69
N VAL A 187 18.04 4.45 6.01
CA VAL A 187 17.31 4.13 4.78
C VAL A 187 18.33 4.04 3.65
N ASP A 188 18.54 2.84 3.12
CA ASP A 188 19.60 2.61 2.12
C ASP A 188 19.05 2.30 0.72
N ARG A 189 17.81 1.81 0.63
CA ARG A 189 17.20 1.46 -0.66
C ARG A 189 16.95 2.71 -1.53
N PRO A 190 17.37 2.73 -2.81
CA PRO A 190 17.23 3.90 -3.67
C PRO A 190 15.79 4.43 -3.78
N GLU A 191 14.82 3.54 -3.92
CA GLU A 191 13.40 3.86 -3.98
C GLU A 191 12.89 4.49 -2.67
N ASN A 192 13.31 3.97 -1.51
CA ASN A 192 12.91 4.52 -0.21
C ASN A 192 13.55 5.89 0.01
N MET A 193 14.81 6.06 -0.41
CA MET A 193 15.48 7.37 -0.40
C MET A 193 14.81 8.38 -1.33
N ALA A 194 14.37 7.93 -2.50
CA ALA A 194 13.56 8.74 -3.40
C ALA A 194 12.22 9.12 -2.77
N MET A 195 11.56 8.20 -2.06
CA MET A 195 10.34 8.48 -1.29
C MET A 195 10.57 9.56 -0.23
N LEU A 196 11.61 9.43 0.61
CA LEU A 196 11.95 10.44 1.60
C LEU A 196 12.21 11.82 0.96
N LYS A 197 12.97 11.85 -0.13
CA LYS A 197 13.31 13.07 -0.88
C LYS A 197 12.07 13.73 -1.49
N HIS A 198 11.30 12.99 -2.29
CA HIS A 198 10.17 13.53 -3.05
C HIS A 198 8.95 13.85 -2.19
N LEU A 199 8.79 13.17 -1.06
CA LEU A 199 7.71 13.41 -0.11
C LEU A 199 8.15 14.25 1.09
N GLU A 200 9.40 14.73 1.13
CA GLU A 200 9.95 15.54 2.23
C GLU A 200 9.68 14.91 3.61
N ILE A 201 9.92 13.60 3.71
CA ILE A 201 9.77 12.83 4.95
C ILE A 201 11.16 12.67 5.56
N GLU A 202 11.30 13.05 6.82
CA GLU A 202 12.51 12.86 7.60
C GLU A 202 12.35 11.63 8.51
N VAL A 203 13.29 10.71 8.40
CA VAL A 203 13.48 9.59 9.32
C VAL A 203 14.83 9.79 10.01
N ASP A 204 14.79 10.12 11.30
CA ASP A 204 15.98 10.39 12.08
C ASP A 204 16.67 9.09 12.51
N ARG A 205 18.00 9.06 12.44
CA ARG A 205 18.76 8.00 13.08
C ARG A 205 18.82 8.24 14.59
N ILE A 206 18.39 7.25 15.38
CA ILE A 206 18.41 7.31 16.83
C ILE A 206 19.31 6.26 17.46
N ASP A 207 19.91 6.59 18.59
CA ASP A 207 20.64 5.66 19.45
C ASP A 207 19.78 5.26 20.65
N ALA A 208 19.95 4.03 21.16
CA ALA A 208 19.18 3.53 22.31
C ALA A 208 19.28 4.43 23.56
N LYS A 209 20.40 5.14 23.72
CA LYS A 209 20.62 6.08 24.84
C LYS A 209 19.71 7.31 24.80
N ARG A 210 19.13 7.64 23.64
CA ARG A 210 18.25 8.81 23.45
C ARG A 210 16.77 8.50 23.69
N LEU A 211 16.40 7.23 23.83
CA LEU A 211 15.01 6.80 24.03
C LEU A 211 14.38 7.41 25.29
N SER A 212 15.17 7.60 26.36
CA SER A 212 14.70 8.17 27.62
C SER A 212 14.28 9.64 27.52
N GLY A 213 14.63 10.34 26.44
CA GLY A 213 14.21 11.73 26.24
C GLY A 213 12.77 11.88 25.74
N TYR A 214 12.07 10.80 25.40
CA TYR A 214 10.72 10.87 24.83
C TYR A 214 9.66 10.47 25.85
N ASP A 215 8.59 11.26 25.93
CA ASP A 215 7.50 11.02 26.88
C ASP A 215 6.55 9.94 26.41
N ARG A 216 6.64 9.48 25.15
CA ARG A 216 5.95 8.31 24.61
C ARG A 216 6.77 7.68 23.49
N ILE A 217 6.64 6.36 23.33
CA ILE A 217 7.25 5.60 22.23
C ILE A 217 6.18 4.75 21.55
N CYS A 218 6.00 4.99 20.25
CA CYS A 218 5.12 4.25 19.36
C CYS A 218 5.94 3.40 18.40
N PHE A 219 5.41 2.25 18.02
CA PHE A 219 5.95 1.38 16.98
C PHE A 219 4.90 1.25 15.88
N VAL A 220 5.33 1.44 14.65
CA VAL A 220 4.47 1.35 13.47
C VAL A 220 5.16 0.47 12.44
N ASP A 221 4.40 -0.49 11.91
CA ASP A 221 4.87 -1.50 10.97
C ASP A 221 6.07 -2.32 11.49
N THR A 222 6.16 -2.39 12.82
CA THR A 222 7.22 -3.12 13.51
C THR A 222 6.80 -3.39 14.95
N GLN A 223 7.44 -4.38 15.57
CA GLN A 223 7.18 -4.76 16.96
C GLN A 223 8.46 -4.67 17.81
N PRO A 224 8.35 -4.30 19.09
CA PRO A 224 9.50 -4.09 19.98
C PRO A 224 10.49 -5.26 20.05
N SER A 225 10.00 -6.50 19.93
CA SER A 225 10.82 -7.72 19.99
C SER A 225 11.83 -7.86 18.83
N ARG A 226 11.65 -7.12 17.74
CA ARG A 226 12.56 -7.12 16.58
C ARG A 226 13.86 -6.38 16.83
N PHE A 227 13.92 -5.57 17.90
CA PHE A 227 15.10 -4.78 18.22
C PHE A 227 15.92 -5.42 19.34
N PRO A 228 17.25 -5.47 19.22
CA PRO A 228 18.14 -6.02 20.25
C PRO A 228 18.38 -5.02 21.40
N VAL A 229 17.38 -4.19 21.72
CA VAL A 229 17.46 -3.14 22.74
C VAL A 229 16.26 -3.21 23.67
N LYS A 230 16.44 -2.78 24.92
CA LYS A 230 15.33 -2.63 25.87
C LYS A 230 14.73 -1.23 25.74
N PHE A 231 13.42 -1.15 25.63
CA PHE A 231 12.70 0.10 25.59
C PHE A 231 12.28 0.52 27.00
N PRO A 232 12.43 1.81 27.37
CA PRO A 232 11.98 2.30 28.68
C PRO A 232 10.46 2.26 28.82
N ARG A 233 9.74 2.24 27.70
CA ARG A 233 8.29 2.24 27.59
C ARG A 233 7.87 1.80 26.19
N ILE A 234 6.66 1.25 26.09
CA ILE A 234 6.04 0.84 24.83
C ILE A 234 4.58 1.28 24.95
N ASP A 235 4.21 2.37 24.27
CA ASP A 235 2.90 3.00 24.46
C ASP A 235 1.89 2.53 23.42
N VAL A 236 2.26 2.58 22.14
CA VAL A 236 1.39 2.22 21.01
C VAL A 236 2.15 1.30 20.07
N VAL A 237 1.52 0.21 19.63
CA VAL A 237 2.04 -0.66 18.57
C VAL A 237 0.94 -0.86 17.53
N ILE A 238 1.19 -0.49 16.29
CA ILE A 238 0.28 -0.70 15.15
C ILE A 238 1.06 -1.43 14.07
N ASP A 239 0.64 -2.64 13.72
CA ASP A 239 1.38 -3.50 12.81
C ASP A 239 0.45 -4.47 12.08
N HIS A 240 0.83 -4.90 10.88
CA HIS A 240 0.14 -5.93 10.11
C HIS A 240 0.94 -7.25 10.02
N HIS A 241 2.15 -7.33 10.59
CA HIS A 241 2.89 -8.58 10.64
C HIS A 241 2.29 -9.57 11.66
N PRO A 242 2.66 -10.87 11.60
CA PRO A 242 2.32 -11.83 12.65
C PRO A 242 2.71 -11.32 14.05
N GLU A 243 1.84 -11.58 15.03
CA GLU A 243 2.06 -11.11 16.40
C GLU A 243 3.31 -11.72 17.02
N GLU A 244 4.18 -10.87 17.54
CA GLU A 244 5.37 -11.24 18.29
C GLU A 244 5.08 -11.23 19.80
N LYS A 245 5.79 -12.09 20.54
CA LYS A 245 5.66 -12.19 22.00
C LYS A 245 6.78 -11.43 22.71
N GLY A 246 6.61 -11.20 24.01
CA GLY A 246 7.69 -10.70 24.89
C GLY A 246 7.70 -9.19 25.13
N TYR A 247 6.61 -8.50 24.83
CA TYR A 247 6.43 -7.10 25.18
C TYR A 247 5.01 -6.81 25.68
N HIS A 248 4.84 -5.71 26.40
CA HIS A 248 3.54 -5.18 26.83
C HIS A 248 3.43 -3.73 26.35
N ALA A 249 2.36 -3.41 25.62
CA ALA A 249 2.08 -2.05 25.14
C ALA A 249 0.81 -1.51 25.81
N ALA A 250 0.72 -0.19 26.02
CA ALA A 250 -0.49 0.42 26.56
C ALA A 250 -1.67 0.33 25.58
N TYR A 251 -1.40 0.35 24.28
CA TYR A 251 -2.34 0.07 23.21
C TYR A 251 -1.65 -0.73 22.10
N ARG A 252 -2.38 -1.69 21.53
CA ARG A 252 -1.86 -2.60 20.52
C ARG A 252 -2.93 -2.95 19.49
N GLU A 253 -2.62 -2.73 18.22
CA GLU A 253 -3.45 -3.09 17.07
C GLU A 253 -2.60 -3.91 16.10
N ILE A 254 -2.72 -5.24 16.17
CA ILE A 254 -2.05 -6.16 15.24
C ILE A 254 -3.10 -6.72 14.28
N ARG A 255 -3.01 -6.41 12.99
CA ARG A 255 -3.95 -6.86 11.95
C ARG A 255 -3.25 -7.72 10.91
N SER A 256 -2.87 -8.93 11.32
CA SER A 256 -2.13 -9.87 10.48
C SER A 256 -2.83 -10.37 9.22
N ASN A 257 -4.11 -10.06 9.08
CA ASN A 257 -4.90 -10.35 7.89
C ASN A 257 -4.90 -9.22 6.85
N GLN A 258 -4.38 -8.04 7.16
CA GLN A 258 -4.28 -6.91 6.23
C GLN A 258 -2.96 -6.97 5.46
N GLY A 259 -2.98 -6.55 4.20
CA GLY A 259 -1.81 -6.57 3.34
C GLY A 259 -0.74 -5.55 3.70
N ALA A 260 -1.10 -4.47 4.41
CA ALA A 260 -0.18 -3.41 4.82
C ALA A 260 -0.63 -2.70 6.11
N THR A 261 0.31 -2.20 6.91
CA THR A 261 0.05 -1.26 8.01
C THR A 261 -0.55 0.05 7.48
N SER A 262 -0.16 0.48 6.27
CA SER A 262 -0.72 1.66 5.59
C SER A 262 -2.22 1.52 5.34
N THR A 263 -2.72 0.31 5.10
CA THR A 263 -4.16 0.05 5.01
C THR A 263 -4.85 0.32 6.35
N VAL A 264 -4.26 -0.18 7.44
CA VAL A 264 -4.76 0.05 8.81
C VAL A 264 -4.80 1.54 9.12
N MET A 265 -3.71 2.27 8.81
CA MET A 265 -3.62 3.71 9.06
C MET A 265 -4.58 4.53 8.19
N THR A 266 -4.82 4.09 6.95
CA THR A 266 -5.81 4.73 6.06
C THR A 266 -7.21 4.62 6.64
N GLU A 267 -7.58 3.48 7.22
CA GLU A 267 -8.87 3.31 7.88
C GLU A 267 -9.04 4.27 9.07
N TYR A 268 -8.00 4.44 9.90
CA TYR A 268 -8.03 5.40 11.01
C TYR A 268 -8.25 6.83 10.53
N LEU A 269 -7.47 7.28 9.54
CA LEU A 269 -7.57 8.63 9.00
C LEU A 269 -8.95 8.89 8.39
N ARG A 270 -9.51 7.91 7.67
CA ARG A 270 -10.86 8.00 7.09
C ARG A 270 -11.95 8.03 8.15
N ALA A 271 -11.84 7.21 9.20
CA ALA A 271 -12.83 7.19 10.27
C ALA A 271 -12.88 8.53 11.01
N GLU A 272 -11.74 9.17 11.23
CA GLU A 272 -11.63 10.50 11.86
C GLU A 272 -11.89 11.69 10.92
N ASP A 273 -12.19 11.44 9.64
CA ASP A 273 -12.32 12.49 8.62
C ASP A 273 -11.11 13.45 8.57
N VAL A 274 -9.91 12.89 8.80
CA VAL A 274 -8.66 13.67 8.76
C VAL A 274 -8.41 14.11 7.33
N LYS A 275 -8.07 15.39 7.14
CA LYS A 275 -7.69 15.92 5.82
C LYS A 275 -6.37 15.29 5.36
N ILE A 276 -6.47 14.35 4.42
CA ILE A 276 -5.31 13.70 3.82
C ILE A 276 -4.74 14.59 2.72
N SER A 277 -3.50 15.04 2.91
CA SER A 277 -2.75 15.78 1.88
C SER A 277 -2.32 14.87 0.73
N HIS A 278 -2.09 15.43 -0.47
CA HIS A 278 -1.51 14.68 -1.59
C HIS A 278 -0.23 13.94 -1.20
N ARG A 279 0.61 14.56 -0.35
CA ARG A 279 1.85 13.96 0.18
C ARG A 279 1.59 12.69 0.97
N LEU A 280 0.65 12.75 1.93
CA LEU A 280 0.29 11.59 2.75
C LEU A 280 -0.44 10.51 1.94
N ALA A 281 -1.35 10.92 1.04
CA ALA A 281 -2.03 9.99 0.15
C ALA A 281 -1.05 9.24 -0.76
N THR A 282 -0.04 9.95 -1.28
CA THR A 282 1.03 9.36 -2.10
C THR A 282 1.84 8.35 -1.29
N ALA A 283 2.24 8.71 -0.06
CA ALA A 283 2.98 7.82 0.81
C ALA A 283 2.20 6.53 1.11
N LEU A 284 0.95 6.66 1.57
CA LEU A 284 0.09 5.53 1.91
C LEU A 284 -0.23 4.65 0.70
N LEU A 285 -0.54 5.25 -0.45
CA LEU A 285 -0.84 4.48 -1.67
C LEU A 285 0.39 3.66 -2.10
N TYR A 286 1.58 4.27 -2.04
CA TYR A 286 2.82 3.58 -2.38
C TYR A 286 3.15 2.48 -1.36
N GLY A 287 3.00 2.72 -0.05
CA GLY A 287 3.20 1.72 0.99
C GLY A 287 2.28 0.49 0.85
N ILE A 288 0.97 0.71 0.62
CA ILE A 288 0.05 -0.40 0.31
C ILE A 288 0.50 -1.14 -0.96
N GLY A 289 0.90 -0.39 -1.99
CA GLY A 289 1.40 -0.95 -3.24
C GLY A 289 2.62 -1.83 -3.06
N THR A 290 3.62 -1.43 -2.28
CA THR A 290 4.85 -2.23 -2.13
C THR A 290 4.62 -3.53 -1.38
N ASP A 291 3.85 -3.50 -0.29
CA ASP A 291 3.68 -4.65 0.58
C ASP A 291 2.74 -5.71 0.00
N THR A 292 1.71 -5.24 -0.72
CA THR A 292 0.77 -6.10 -1.44
C THR A 292 1.21 -6.48 -2.85
N ALA A 293 2.41 -6.06 -3.28
CA ALA A 293 2.86 -6.16 -4.67
C ALA A 293 1.81 -5.62 -5.66
N PHE A 294 1.31 -4.41 -5.39
CA PHE A 294 0.26 -3.72 -6.11
C PHE A 294 -1.03 -4.54 -6.21
N LEU A 295 -1.44 -5.09 -5.06
CA LEU A 295 -2.63 -5.91 -4.87
C LEU A 295 -2.55 -7.32 -5.50
N GLU A 296 -1.39 -7.75 -5.99
CA GLU A 296 -1.20 -9.10 -6.55
C GLU A 296 -1.02 -10.19 -5.48
N ARG A 297 -0.58 -9.83 -4.26
CA ARG A 297 -0.23 -10.79 -3.21
C ARG A 297 -0.67 -10.33 -1.83
N GLY A 298 -1.21 -11.25 -1.04
CA GLY A 298 -1.53 -10.99 0.38
C GLY A 298 -2.65 -9.95 0.56
N THR A 299 -3.44 -9.72 -0.47
CA THR A 299 -4.45 -8.66 -0.53
C THR A 299 -5.72 -9.05 0.21
N HIS A 300 -6.13 -8.21 1.15
CA HIS A 300 -7.42 -8.22 1.81
C HIS A 300 -8.37 -7.20 1.15
N PRO A 301 -9.70 -7.37 1.20
CA PRO A 301 -10.64 -6.38 0.65
C PRO A 301 -10.43 -4.96 1.18
N GLY A 302 -9.97 -4.82 2.42
CA GLY A 302 -9.59 -3.53 3.02
C GLY A 302 -8.44 -2.84 2.30
N ASP A 303 -7.46 -3.58 1.77
CA ASP A 303 -6.36 -3.01 0.98
C ASP A 303 -6.88 -2.44 -0.33
N VAL A 304 -7.80 -3.14 -1.01
CA VAL A 304 -8.42 -2.67 -2.25
C VAL A 304 -9.23 -1.40 -2.02
N GLU A 305 -10.01 -1.34 -0.92
CA GLU A 305 -10.78 -0.17 -0.54
C GLU A 305 -9.89 1.03 -0.18
N ALA A 306 -8.84 0.81 0.62
CA ALA A 306 -7.88 1.85 0.98
C ALA A 306 -7.13 2.36 -0.24
N PHE A 307 -6.63 1.46 -1.09
CA PHE A 307 -5.96 1.80 -2.33
C PHE A 307 -6.88 2.61 -3.26
N SER A 308 -8.12 2.16 -3.48
CA SER A 308 -9.10 2.86 -4.31
C SER A 308 -9.46 4.25 -3.78
N PHE A 309 -9.54 4.40 -2.45
CA PHE A 309 -9.81 5.68 -1.80
C PHE A 309 -8.64 6.66 -1.94
N LEU A 310 -7.40 6.17 -1.77
CA LEU A 310 -6.19 6.99 -1.84
C LEU A 310 -5.77 7.33 -3.27
N TYR A 311 -6.09 6.46 -4.23
CA TYR A 311 -5.70 6.59 -5.64
C TYR A 311 -6.00 8.00 -6.21
N PRO A 312 -7.24 8.52 -6.18
CA PRO A 312 -7.53 9.85 -6.71
C PRO A 312 -6.88 11.00 -5.91
N LEU A 313 -6.45 10.75 -4.67
CA LEU A 313 -5.80 11.74 -3.80
C LEU A 313 -4.29 11.75 -3.96
N ALA A 314 -3.68 10.68 -4.46
CA ALA A 314 -2.24 10.56 -4.59
C ALA A 314 -1.70 11.35 -5.79
N ASN A 315 -0.44 11.78 -5.69
CA ASN A 315 0.29 12.33 -6.82
C ASN A 315 1.05 11.20 -7.52
N HIS A 316 0.44 10.64 -8.56
CA HIS A 316 1.07 9.57 -9.36
C HIS A 316 2.37 10.00 -10.08
N GLY A 317 2.60 11.32 -10.25
CA GLY A 317 3.87 11.83 -10.75
C GLY A 317 5.01 11.56 -9.77
N LEU A 318 4.77 11.79 -8.47
CA LEU A 318 5.74 11.50 -7.41
C LEU A 318 5.97 9.99 -7.28
N ILE A 319 4.91 9.15 -7.38
CA ILE A 319 5.07 7.68 -7.36
C ILE A 319 6.02 7.22 -8.46
N ARG A 320 5.84 7.71 -9.70
CA ARG A 320 6.74 7.36 -10.81
C ARG A 320 8.20 7.79 -10.57
N GLN A 321 8.43 8.89 -9.85
CA GLN A 321 9.78 9.33 -9.50
C GLN A 321 10.38 8.46 -8.39
N ILE A 322 9.56 8.01 -7.44
CA ILE A 322 9.96 7.11 -6.37
C ILE A 322 10.34 5.73 -6.93
N GLU A 323 9.53 5.17 -7.84
CA GLU A 323 9.79 3.88 -8.51
C GLU A 323 10.98 3.92 -9.48
N ARG A 324 11.40 5.12 -9.89
CA ARG A 324 12.51 5.34 -10.81
C ARG A 324 13.54 6.25 -10.16
N PRO A 325 14.20 5.78 -9.09
CA PRO A 325 15.16 6.58 -8.37
C PRO A 325 16.21 7.13 -9.32
N GLU A 326 16.48 8.43 -9.22
CA GLU A 326 17.39 9.13 -10.11
C GLU A 326 18.81 8.56 -9.99
N PHE A 327 19.40 8.23 -11.12
CA PHE A 327 20.80 7.85 -11.20
C PHE A 327 21.68 9.12 -11.25
N PRO A 328 22.55 9.39 -10.26
CA PRO A 328 23.31 10.63 -10.23
C PRO A 328 24.23 10.77 -11.45
N GLN A 329 24.27 11.96 -12.07
CA GLN A 329 25.11 12.20 -13.24
C GLN A 329 26.60 11.96 -12.96
N GLU A 330 27.06 12.25 -11.74
CA GLU A 330 28.43 11.94 -11.28
C GLU A 330 28.77 10.45 -11.37
N GLU A 331 27.76 9.56 -11.31
CA GLU A 331 27.94 8.11 -11.39
C GLU A 331 27.98 7.58 -12.82
N ALA A 332 27.54 8.36 -13.81
CA ALA A 332 27.51 7.93 -15.22
C ALA A 332 28.91 7.64 -15.78
N GLY A 333 29.91 8.42 -15.34
CA GLY A 333 31.31 8.16 -15.68
C GLY A 333 31.80 6.81 -15.14
N PHE A 334 31.33 6.40 -13.97
CA PHE A 334 31.68 5.09 -13.39
C PHE A 334 30.98 3.94 -14.11
N VAL A 335 29.75 4.12 -14.59
CA VAL A 335 29.07 3.14 -15.47
C VAL A 335 29.87 2.95 -16.76
N GLN A 336 30.23 4.04 -17.43
CA GLN A 336 31.04 3.98 -18.66
C GLN A 336 32.38 3.26 -18.40
N LYS A 337 33.04 3.59 -17.29
CA LYS A 337 34.31 2.98 -16.88
C LYS A 337 34.13 1.49 -16.60
N ALA A 338 33.04 1.10 -15.94
CA ALA A 338 32.74 -0.28 -15.63
C ALA A 338 32.52 -1.11 -16.91
N ILE A 339 31.70 -0.62 -17.85
CA ILE A 339 31.39 -1.30 -19.12
C ILE A 339 32.64 -1.46 -19.99
N ARG A 340 33.45 -0.40 -20.13
CA ARG A 340 34.69 -0.46 -20.95
C ARG A 340 35.70 -1.47 -20.44
N ARG A 341 35.58 -1.90 -19.19
CA ARG A 341 36.61 -2.64 -18.48
C ARG A 341 36.11 -3.93 -17.86
N TRP A 342 34.83 -4.25 -17.97
CA TRP A 342 34.33 -5.48 -17.39
C TRP A 342 35.04 -6.69 -18.01
N ARG A 343 35.13 -7.76 -17.23
CA ARG A 343 35.45 -9.09 -17.72
C ARG A 343 34.25 -9.95 -17.41
N ILE A 344 33.73 -10.63 -18.42
CA ILE A 344 32.56 -11.51 -18.32
C ILE A 344 32.99 -12.89 -18.80
N GLU A 345 32.85 -13.89 -17.94
CA GLU A 345 33.04 -15.31 -18.24
C GLU A 345 32.18 -16.11 -17.27
N HIS A 346 31.65 -17.26 -17.69
CA HIS A 346 30.93 -18.18 -16.80
C HIS A 346 29.87 -17.49 -15.90
N ARG A 347 29.15 -16.50 -16.45
CA ARG A 347 28.09 -15.75 -15.75
C ARG A 347 28.59 -14.89 -14.57
N LEU A 348 29.92 -14.69 -14.46
CA LEU A 348 30.59 -13.77 -13.55
C LEU A 348 31.02 -12.51 -14.29
N LEU A 349 30.54 -11.36 -13.85
CA LEU A 349 30.97 -10.03 -14.29
C LEU A 349 31.86 -9.42 -13.23
N VAL A 350 33.09 -9.06 -13.59
CA VAL A 350 34.01 -8.30 -12.72
C VAL A 350 34.42 -7.00 -13.38
N SER A 351 34.35 -5.89 -12.65
CA SER A 351 34.92 -4.63 -13.12
C SER A 351 35.60 -3.84 -12.00
N HIS A 352 36.61 -3.05 -12.37
CA HIS A 352 37.34 -2.18 -11.45
C HIS A 352 37.21 -0.71 -11.87
N LEU A 353 36.63 0.08 -10.97
CA LEU A 353 36.29 1.49 -11.13
C LEU A 353 37.48 2.43 -10.88
N GLY A 354 38.63 1.95 -10.43
CA GLY A 354 39.77 2.80 -10.05
C GLY A 354 39.46 3.64 -8.82
N GLN A 355 39.93 4.89 -8.79
CA GLN A 355 39.59 5.84 -7.72
C GLN A 355 38.10 6.22 -7.78
N VAL A 356 37.42 6.13 -6.65
CA VAL A 356 35.98 6.44 -6.50
C VAL A 356 35.83 7.41 -5.32
N PRO A 357 35.05 8.50 -5.44
CA PRO A 357 34.95 9.52 -4.38
C PRO A 357 34.20 9.00 -3.15
N ARG A 358 33.27 8.05 -3.33
CA ARG A 358 32.43 7.51 -2.27
C ARG A 358 32.33 5.99 -2.37
N GLN A 359 32.30 5.34 -1.21
CA GLN A 359 32.29 3.89 -1.12
C GLN A 359 31.01 3.25 -1.66
N ASP A 360 29.87 3.93 -1.53
CA ASP A 360 28.53 3.43 -1.87
C ASP A 360 28.27 3.35 -3.38
N ILE A 361 29.09 4.00 -4.21
CA ILE A 361 29.04 3.87 -5.68
C ILE A 361 29.38 2.42 -6.11
N VAL A 362 30.36 1.79 -5.46
CA VAL A 362 30.79 0.41 -5.79
C VAL A 362 29.65 -0.61 -5.63
N PRO A 363 28.96 -0.71 -4.48
CA PRO A 363 27.83 -1.62 -4.32
C PRO A 363 26.64 -1.25 -5.22
N ARG A 364 26.30 0.03 -5.39
CA ARG A 364 25.18 0.43 -6.26
C ARG A 364 25.39 0.05 -7.72
N LEU A 365 26.61 0.21 -8.23
CA LEU A 365 26.92 -0.27 -9.58
C LEU A 365 26.99 -1.79 -9.65
N ALA A 366 27.44 -2.48 -8.60
CA ALA A 366 27.37 -3.94 -8.56
C ALA A 366 25.92 -4.43 -8.69
N ASP A 367 24.98 -3.78 -7.99
CA ASP A 367 23.53 -4.02 -8.13
C ASP A 367 23.05 -3.72 -9.56
N PHE A 368 23.39 -2.56 -10.12
CA PHE A 368 23.01 -2.18 -11.48
C PHE A 368 23.43 -3.23 -12.53
N PHE A 369 24.67 -3.73 -12.45
CA PHE A 369 25.18 -4.71 -13.41
C PHE A 369 24.64 -6.13 -13.22
N THR A 370 23.83 -6.40 -12.19
CA THR A 370 23.06 -7.65 -12.12
C THR A 370 21.97 -7.74 -13.20
N GLN A 371 21.56 -6.59 -13.76
CA GLN A 371 20.57 -6.51 -14.85
C GLN A 371 21.14 -6.90 -16.22
N VAL A 372 22.46 -7.08 -16.35
CA VAL A 372 23.09 -7.51 -17.60
C VAL A 372 22.69 -8.96 -17.90
N GLU A 373 22.21 -9.20 -19.12
CA GLU A 373 21.80 -10.53 -19.56
C GLU A 373 22.92 -11.55 -19.39
N GLY A 374 22.57 -12.73 -18.85
CA GLY A 374 23.51 -13.83 -18.69
C GLY A 374 24.42 -13.75 -17.46
N ILE A 375 24.27 -12.74 -16.60
CA ILE A 375 25.05 -12.60 -15.36
C ILE A 375 24.29 -13.17 -14.16
N ASP A 376 24.97 -13.99 -13.36
CA ASP A 376 24.50 -14.44 -12.03
C ASP A 376 25.29 -13.75 -10.90
N TRP A 377 26.55 -13.42 -11.16
CA TRP A 377 27.45 -12.75 -10.22
C TRP A 377 27.94 -11.43 -10.77
N SER A 378 27.62 -10.32 -10.10
CA SER A 378 28.13 -9.00 -10.42
C SER A 378 29.07 -8.52 -9.32
N VAL A 379 30.34 -8.30 -9.66
CA VAL A 379 31.38 -7.94 -8.70
C VAL A 379 32.12 -6.70 -9.18
N LEU A 380 31.92 -5.59 -8.47
CA LEU A 380 32.63 -4.35 -8.75
C LEU A 380 33.62 -4.02 -7.65
N SER A 381 34.69 -3.35 -8.02
CA SER A 381 35.69 -2.87 -7.08
C SER A 381 36.11 -1.44 -7.35
N GLY A 382 36.59 -0.74 -6.34
CA GLY A 382 37.05 0.64 -6.42
C GLY A 382 37.95 1.01 -5.25
N ILE A 383 38.74 2.06 -5.40
CA ILE A 383 39.65 2.59 -4.38
C ILE A 383 39.01 3.81 -3.74
N VAL A 384 38.82 3.77 -2.42
CA VAL A 384 38.21 4.86 -1.63
C VAL A 384 39.03 5.07 -0.37
N GLY A 385 39.56 6.28 -0.17
CA GLY A 385 40.31 6.64 1.04
C GLY A 385 41.48 5.70 1.34
N GLY A 386 42.21 5.24 0.32
CA GLY A 386 43.32 4.30 0.48
C GLY A 386 42.93 2.84 0.73
N ASN A 387 41.65 2.49 0.61
CA ASN A 387 41.18 1.10 0.69
C ASN A 387 40.66 0.62 -0.66
N LEU A 388 40.98 -0.62 -1.02
CA LEU A 388 40.33 -1.36 -2.08
C LEU A 388 39.02 -1.95 -1.54
N ILE A 389 37.91 -1.51 -2.13
CA ILE A 389 36.56 -1.95 -1.83
C ILE A 389 36.15 -2.91 -2.94
N VAL A 390 35.65 -4.09 -2.59
CA VAL A 390 35.09 -5.07 -3.53
C VAL A 390 33.68 -5.38 -3.06
N SER A 391 32.69 -5.26 -3.94
CA SER A 391 31.29 -5.54 -3.66
C SER A 391 30.79 -6.61 -4.62
N ALA A 392 30.22 -7.68 -4.07
CA ALA A 392 29.64 -8.78 -4.82
C ALA A 392 28.12 -8.80 -4.66
N ARG A 393 27.43 -9.11 -5.75
CA ARG A 393 25.99 -9.36 -5.84
C ARG A 393 25.73 -10.68 -6.55
N ASN A 394 24.81 -11.45 -6.00
CA ASN A 394 24.41 -12.76 -6.49
C ASN A 394 22.89 -12.78 -6.68
N MET A 395 22.45 -13.13 -7.89
CA MET A 395 21.03 -13.27 -8.26
C MET A 395 20.33 -14.50 -7.65
N GLY A 396 21.03 -15.28 -6.82
CA GLY A 396 20.42 -16.28 -5.96
C GLY A 396 20.23 -17.67 -6.59
N LYS A 397 20.78 -17.91 -7.78
CA LYS A 397 20.70 -19.22 -8.44
C LYS A 397 21.62 -20.27 -7.80
N SER A 398 22.78 -19.87 -7.28
CA SER A 398 23.73 -20.74 -6.56
C SER A 398 24.76 -19.92 -5.76
N GLY A 399 25.41 -20.55 -4.76
CA GLY A 399 26.50 -19.97 -3.96
C GLY A 399 26.09 -18.95 -2.88
N ASN A 400 27.04 -18.62 -2.00
CA ASN A 400 26.88 -17.65 -0.90
C ASN A 400 27.92 -16.54 -1.03
N ALA A 401 27.47 -15.32 -1.34
CA ALA A 401 28.38 -14.19 -1.56
C ALA A 401 29.25 -13.88 -0.35
N GLY A 402 28.70 -14.00 0.87
CA GLY A 402 29.44 -13.77 2.12
C GLY A 402 30.59 -14.75 2.30
N SER A 403 30.33 -16.04 2.12
CA SER A 403 31.35 -17.10 2.20
C SER A 403 32.41 -16.93 1.11
N LEU A 404 31.98 -16.73 -0.14
CA LEU A 404 32.86 -16.54 -1.29
C LEU A 404 33.83 -15.36 -1.08
N MET A 405 33.31 -14.21 -0.66
CA MET A 405 34.15 -13.03 -0.42
C MET A 405 35.09 -13.23 0.77
N LYS A 406 34.66 -13.96 1.80
CA LYS A 406 35.51 -14.27 2.98
C LYS A 406 36.65 -15.20 2.62
N GLU A 407 36.39 -16.23 1.82
CA GLU A 407 37.43 -17.13 1.31
C GLU A 407 38.38 -16.43 0.33
N ALA A 408 37.83 -15.60 -0.57
CA ALA A 408 38.61 -14.88 -1.55
C ALA A 408 39.50 -13.78 -0.94
N PHE A 409 39.02 -13.06 0.08
CA PHE A 409 39.66 -11.81 0.52
C PHE A 409 39.86 -11.68 2.03
N GLY A 410 39.38 -12.61 2.84
CA GLY A 410 39.42 -12.51 4.31
C GLY A 410 40.83 -12.53 4.91
N SER A 411 41.83 -13.06 4.21
CA SER A 411 43.24 -13.02 4.63
C SER A 411 43.92 -11.68 4.34
N TYR A 412 43.33 -10.82 3.50
CA TYR A 412 43.92 -9.54 3.06
C TYR A 412 43.19 -8.33 3.62
N GLY A 413 42.11 -8.52 4.37
CA GLY A 413 41.28 -7.46 4.91
C GLY A 413 40.00 -7.97 5.56
N ARG A 414 39.02 -7.08 5.72
CA ARG A 414 37.70 -7.45 6.26
C ARG A 414 36.81 -7.88 5.11
N ALA A 415 36.30 -9.11 5.15
CA ALA A 415 35.38 -9.63 4.15
C ALA A 415 34.23 -10.40 4.79
N GLY A 416 33.03 -10.27 4.22
CA GLY A 416 31.83 -10.95 4.68
C GLY A 416 30.57 -10.37 4.05
N GLY A 417 29.42 -10.90 4.46
CA GLY A 417 28.12 -10.49 3.95
C GLY A 417 27.06 -11.57 4.12
N HIS A 418 25.99 -11.43 3.36
CA HIS A 418 24.88 -12.37 3.30
C HIS A 418 24.94 -13.20 2.01
N ARG A 419 23.97 -14.10 1.83
CA ARG A 419 23.92 -15.01 0.67
C ARG A 419 23.91 -14.27 -0.68
N PHE A 420 23.15 -13.18 -0.78
CA PHE A 420 22.94 -12.44 -2.04
C PHE A 420 23.89 -11.26 -2.24
N MET A 421 24.53 -10.78 -1.16
CA MET A 421 25.39 -9.59 -1.23
C MET A 421 26.51 -9.66 -0.21
N ALA A 422 27.69 -9.26 -0.63
CA ALA A 422 28.86 -9.25 0.24
C ALA A 422 29.85 -8.17 -0.14
N LYS A 423 30.78 -7.91 0.77
CA LYS A 423 31.78 -6.87 0.62
C LYS A 423 33.12 -7.31 1.20
N ALA A 424 34.20 -6.91 0.55
CA ALA A 424 35.55 -6.92 1.10
C ALA A 424 36.14 -5.50 1.13
N VAL A 425 36.91 -5.21 2.17
CA VAL A 425 37.66 -3.95 2.37
C VAL A 425 39.09 -4.32 2.71
N MET A 426 40.02 -3.94 1.84
CA MET A 426 41.44 -4.23 1.98
C MET A 426 42.24 -2.92 1.97
N PRO A 427 43.15 -2.67 2.94
CA PRO A 427 44.07 -1.54 2.85
C PRO A 427 44.93 -1.64 1.60
N LEU A 428 44.96 -0.58 0.77
CA LEU A 428 45.66 -0.62 -0.53
C LEU A 428 47.18 -0.83 -0.36
N LYS A 429 47.75 -0.32 0.74
CA LYS A 429 49.16 -0.55 1.09
C LYS A 429 49.45 -2.04 1.29
N GLY A 430 48.67 -2.70 2.14
CA GLY A 430 48.80 -4.14 2.38
C GLY A 430 48.53 -4.97 1.13
N PHE A 431 47.55 -4.57 0.31
CA PHE A 431 47.31 -5.19 -0.98
C PHE A 431 48.53 -5.13 -1.91
N ARG A 432 49.20 -3.97 -2.00
CA ARG A 432 50.43 -3.83 -2.80
C ARG A 432 51.61 -4.63 -2.25
N GLU A 433 51.74 -4.74 -0.93
CA GLU A 433 52.79 -5.55 -0.30
C GLU A 433 52.62 -7.04 -0.63
N VAL A 434 51.38 -7.54 -0.66
CA VAL A 434 51.09 -8.95 -0.98
C VAL A 434 51.18 -9.24 -2.48
N PHE A 435 50.63 -8.37 -3.33
CA PHE A 435 50.46 -8.64 -4.76
C PHE A 435 51.44 -7.88 -5.68
N GLY A 436 52.33 -7.06 -5.11
CA GLY A 436 53.38 -6.31 -5.80
C GLY A 436 52.90 -5.11 -6.65
N ARG A 437 51.66 -5.10 -7.11
CA ARG A 437 51.07 -4.04 -7.94
C ARG A 437 49.57 -3.89 -7.70
N ALA A 438 49.02 -2.74 -8.09
CA ALA A 438 47.60 -2.42 -7.93
C ALA A 438 47.08 -1.48 -9.02
N ASP A 439 47.55 -1.66 -10.26
CA ASP A 439 46.95 -0.97 -11.40
C ASP A 439 45.57 -1.56 -11.73
N GLU A 440 44.76 -0.76 -12.41
CA GLU A 440 43.33 -1.02 -12.56
C GLU A 440 43.02 -2.35 -13.27
N ARG A 441 43.83 -2.74 -14.27
CA ARG A 441 43.65 -3.99 -15.02
C ARG A 441 44.04 -5.19 -14.15
N PHE A 442 45.19 -5.11 -13.49
CA PHE A 442 45.66 -6.16 -12.58
C PHE A 442 44.66 -6.43 -11.46
N VAL A 443 44.13 -5.39 -10.80
CA VAL A 443 43.17 -5.56 -9.70
C VAL A 443 41.90 -6.26 -10.19
N ARG A 444 41.37 -5.86 -11.35
CA ARG A 444 40.22 -6.53 -11.96
C ARG A 444 40.50 -8.01 -12.23
N ASP A 445 41.61 -8.31 -12.90
CA ASP A 445 41.92 -9.67 -13.34
C ASP A 445 42.21 -10.58 -12.14
N LEU A 446 42.91 -10.09 -11.11
CA LEU A 446 43.12 -10.81 -9.86
C LEU A 446 41.79 -11.15 -9.16
N ILE A 447 40.88 -10.16 -9.04
CA ILE A 447 39.56 -10.39 -8.44
C ILE A 447 38.79 -11.43 -9.25
N PHE A 448 38.82 -11.31 -10.57
CA PHE A 448 38.16 -12.25 -11.47
C PHE A 448 38.69 -13.67 -11.29
N ASP A 449 39.99 -13.86 -11.42
CA ASP A 449 40.59 -15.19 -11.40
C ASP A 449 40.39 -15.88 -10.05
N ARG A 450 40.53 -15.14 -8.93
CA ARG A 450 40.24 -15.68 -7.60
C ARG A 450 38.79 -16.12 -7.43
N LEU A 451 37.83 -15.32 -7.90
CA LEU A 451 36.41 -15.64 -7.74
C LEU A 451 35.97 -16.76 -8.70
N ALA A 452 36.48 -16.76 -9.93
CA ALA A 452 36.20 -17.79 -10.91
C ALA A 452 36.69 -19.18 -10.44
N ASP A 453 37.92 -19.27 -9.90
CA ASP A 453 38.47 -20.51 -9.34
C ASP A 453 37.60 -21.06 -8.20
N LEU A 454 37.19 -20.20 -7.27
CA LEU A 454 36.32 -20.61 -6.16
C LEU A 454 34.93 -21.06 -6.62
N LEU A 455 34.30 -20.33 -7.54
CA LEU A 455 32.99 -20.69 -8.08
C LEU A 455 33.04 -22.00 -8.89
N GLN A 456 34.15 -22.29 -9.59
CA GLN A 456 34.35 -23.57 -10.27
C GLN A 456 34.48 -24.72 -9.27
N ARG A 457 35.20 -24.54 -8.16
CA ARG A 457 35.31 -25.56 -7.10
C ARG A 457 33.96 -25.85 -6.45
N GLU A 458 33.17 -24.82 -6.16
CA GLU A 458 31.81 -25.00 -5.63
C GLU A 458 30.92 -25.76 -6.62
N ALA A 459 31.02 -25.51 -7.93
CA ALA A 459 30.22 -26.19 -8.95
C ALA A 459 30.58 -27.67 -9.15
N VAL A 460 31.81 -28.09 -8.81
CA VAL A 460 32.25 -29.50 -8.89
C VAL A 460 31.95 -30.28 -7.61
N ALA A 461 31.71 -29.58 -6.48
CA ALA A 461 31.43 -30.17 -5.18
C ALA A 461 29.93 -30.48 -4.95
N VAL A 462 29.05 -30.03 -5.86
CA VAL A 462 27.60 -30.29 -5.89
C VAL A 462 27.30 -31.31 -6.98
#